data_AF-A0ABD1CH99-F1
#
_entry.id   AF-A0ABD1CH99-F1
#
_cell.length_a   1.000
_cell.length_b   1.000
_cell.length_c   1.000
_cell.angle_alpha   90.00
_cell.angle_beta   90.00
_cell.angle_gamma   90.00
#
_symmetry.space_group_name_H-M   'P 1'
#
loop_
_entity.id
_entity.type
_entity.pdbx_description
1 polymer ?
#
loop_
_entity_poly.entity_id
_entity_poly.type
_entity_poly.pdbx_seq_one_letter_code
_entity_poly.pdbx_strand_id
1 'polypeptide(L)'
;MLPFRFLLRQLWLAKKRSKKTILVRLTKPETFADCVGNELPFGWEEVYDPQIGTYYVNHNTQSTQLEDPRLEWKSKQEEMLREYLCSAQDTLEAKKEIFNVKTQRLHLAQEEYNHLNALAASRTS
;
A
#
# COMPACT_ATOMS: atom_id res chain seq x y z
N MET A 1 -16.44 32.09 17.30
CA MET A 1 -16.34 32.72 15.96
C MET A 1 -15.25 32.02 15.17
N LEU A 2 -15.60 31.27 14.12
CA LEU A 2 -14.59 30.63 13.26
C LEU A 2 -13.99 31.68 12.31
N PRO A 3 -12.65 31.78 12.18
CA PRO A 3 -12.01 32.82 11.37
C PRO A 3 -12.30 32.63 9.88
N PHE A 4 -12.53 33.72 9.15
CA PHE A 4 -12.84 33.78 7.71
C PHE A 4 -11.94 32.90 6.81
N ARG A 5 -10.72 32.59 7.27
CA ARG A 5 -9.77 31.69 6.60
C ARG A 5 -10.22 30.23 6.53
N PHE A 6 -11.04 29.76 7.49
CA PHE A 6 -11.53 28.38 7.51
C PHE A 6 -12.59 28.12 6.44
N LEU A 7 -13.50 29.08 6.23
CA LEU A 7 -14.52 29.01 5.19
C LEU A 7 -13.93 29.06 3.78
N LEU A 8 -12.89 29.88 3.55
CA LEU A 8 -12.19 29.92 2.26
C LEU A 8 -11.47 28.61 1.93
N ARG A 9 -10.92 27.92 2.94
CA ARG A 9 -10.27 26.61 2.75
C ARG A 9 -11.31 25.52 2.45
N GLN A 10 -12.47 25.56 3.12
CA GLN A 10 -13.60 24.66 2.84
C GLN A 10 -14.23 24.94 1.47
N LEU A 11 -14.36 26.21 1.06
CA LEU A 11 -14.84 26.60 -0.26
C LEU A 11 -13.84 26.19 -1.36
N TRP A 12 -12.54 26.29 -1.11
CA TRP A 12 -11.50 25.81 -2.03
C TRP A 12 -11.49 24.28 -2.13
N LEU A 13 -11.62 23.56 -1.02
CA LEU A 13 -11.77 22.09 -0.99
C LEU A 13 -13.06 21.63 -1.70
N ALA A 14 -14.19 22.31 -1.48
CA ALA A 14 -15.47 22.03 -2.14
C ALA A 14 -15.41 22.33 -3.65
N LYS A 15 -14.72 23.41 -4.06
CA LYS A 15 -14.50 23.73 -5.47
C LYS A 15 -13.50 22.78 -6.16
N LYS A 16 -12.55 22.21 -5.41
CA LYS A 16 -11.68 21.11 -5.88
C LYS A 16 -12.39 19.76 -5.97
N ARG A 17 -13.46 19.55 -5.18
CA ARG A 17 -14.25 18.31 -5.16
C ARG A 17 -15.38 18.26 -6.21
N SER A 18 -15.65 19.39 -6.89
CA SER A 18 -16.72 19.58 -7.88
C SER A 18 -16.22 19.62 -9.34
N LYS A 19 -14.98 19.17 -9.59
CA LYS A 19 -14.50 18.80 -10.93
C LYS A 19 -14.12 17.32 -10.95
N LYS A 20 -14.99 16.47 -10.41
CA LYS A 20 -14.99 15.04 -10.78
C LYS A 20 -15.72 14.95 -12.11
N THR A 21 -15.10 15.55 -13.12
CA THR A 21 -15.50 15.46 -14.51
C THR A 21 -15.47 13.98 -14.85
N ILE A 22 -16.63 13.40 -15.13
CA ILE A 22 -16.72 12.16 -15.88
C ILE A 22 -16.23 12.53 -17.29
N LEU A 23 -14.91 12.58 -17.46
CA LEU A 23 -14.31 12.55 -18.79
C LEU A 23 -14.51 11.12 -19.27
N VAL A 24 -15.44 10.93 -20.20
CA VAL A 24 -15.48 9.72 -21.02
C VAL A 24 -14.10 9.60 -21.65
N ARG A 25 -13.32 8.59 -21.23
CA ARG A 25 -11.98 8.36 -21.79
C ARG A 25 -12.16 8.07 -23.28
N LEU A 26 -11.56 8.89 -24.14
CA LEU A 26 -11.65 8.77 -25.61
C LEU A 26 -10.68 7.71 -26.16
N THR A 27 -9.80 7.17 -25.32
CA THR A 27 -8.72 6.25 -25.69
C THR A 27 -8.75 5.05 -24.76
N LYS A 28 -8.39 3.88 -25.30
CA LYS A 28 -8.25 2.64 -24.52
C LYS A 28 -7.25 2.85 -23.38
N PRO A 29 -7.43 2.17 -22.23
CA PRO A 29 -6.53 2.28 -21.10
C PRO A 29 -5.14 1.77 -21.46
N GLU A 30 -4.10 2.53 -21.12
CA GLU A 30 -2.71 2.13 -21.33
C GLU A 30 -2.29 0.96 -20.44
N THR A 31 -2.90 0.85 -19.24
CA THR A 31 -2.53 -0.16 -18.25
C THR A 31 -3.75 -0.91 -17.72
N PHE A 32 -3.52 -2.10 -17.15
CA PHE A 32 -4.56 -2.87 -16.47
C PHE A 32 -5.19 -2.14 -15.27
N ALA A 33 -4.45 -1.24 -14.61
CA ALA A 33 -4.95 -0.44 -13.49
C ALA A 33 -6.04 0.57 -13.91
N ASP A 34 -6.03 0.94 -15.18
CA ASP A 34 -6.88 1.95 -15.79
C ASP A 34 -8.13 1.38 -16.47
N CYS A 35 -8.23 0.05 -16.56
CA CYS A 35 -9.34 -0.65 -17.19
C CYS A 35 -10.61 -0.56 -16.33
N VAL A 36 -11.76 -0.31 -16.97
CA VAL A 36 -13.06 -0.29 -16.32
C VAL A 36 -13.93 -1.41 -16.89
N GLY A 37 -14.53 -2.22 -16.00
CA GLY A 37 -15.39 -3.33 -16.41
C GLY A 37 -14.60 -4.42 -17.15
N ASN A 38 -15.01 -4.69 -18.39
CA ASN A 38 -14.45 -5.72 -19.26
C ASN A 38 -13.50 -5.14 -20.35
N GLU A 39 -13.09 -3.89 -20.23
CA GLU A 39 -12.13 -3.32 -21.16
C GLU A 39 -10.72 -3.95 -20.97
N LEU A 40 -10.03 -4.19 -22.08
CA LEU A 40 -8.64 -4.63 -22.10
C LEU A 40 -7.72 -3.45 -22.45
N PRO A 41 -6.48 -3.44 -21.93
CA PRO A 41 -5.56 -2.35 -22.21
C PRO A 41 -5.09 -2.33 -23.66
N PHE A 42 -4.44 -1.23 -24.04
CA PHE A 42 -3.92 -1.03 -25.38
C PHE A 42 -3.03 -2.21 -25.83
N GLY A 43 -3.26 -2.68 -27.06
CA GLY A 43 -2.57 -3.85 -27.63
C GLY A 43 -3.13 -5.20 -27.19
N TRP A 44 -4.12 -5.26 -26.30
CA TRP A 44 -4.83 -6.50 -26.00
C TRP A 44 -6.17 -6.61 -26.73
N GLU A 45 -6.47 -7.81 -27.20
CA GLU A 45 -7.69 -8.14 -27.91
C GLU A 45 -8.28 -9.45 -27.39
N GLU A 46 -9.61 -9.46 -27.20
CA GLU A 46 -10.38 -10.66 -26.84
C GLU A 46 -10.95 -11.24 -28.13
N VAL A 47 -10.62 -12.49 -28.44
CA VAL A 47 -11.03 -13.17 -29.66
C VAL A 47 -11.80 -14.43 -29.30
N TYR A 48 -12.90 -14.70 -30.02
CA TYR A 48 -13.70 -15.91 -29.83
C TYR A 48 -13.50 -16.88 -30.99
N ASP A 49 -13.11 -18.11 -30.68
CA ASP A 49 -13.07 -19.24 -31.61
C ASP A 49 -14.15 -20.28 -31.24
N PRO A 50 -14.98 -20.75 -32.19
CA PRO A 50 -15.96 -21.81 -31.93
C PRO A 50 -15.38 -23.12 -31.38
N GLN A 51 -14.11 -23.44 -31.64
CA GLN A 51 -13.48 -24.69 -31.20
C GLN A 51 -12.84 -24.59 -29.82
N ILE A 52 -12.18 -23.47 -29.53
CA ILE A 52 -11.33 -23.30 -28.33
C ILE A 52 -12.03 -22.42 -27.28
N GLY A 53 -12.96 -21.58 -27.71
CA GLY A 53 -13.63 -20.56 -26.90
C GLY A 53 -12.94 -19.21 -26.98
N THR A 54 -13.13 -18.40 -25.95
CA THR A 54 -12.51 -17.07 -25.84
C THR A 54 -11.03 -17.20 -25.47
N TYR A 55 -10.17 -16.50 -26.21
CA TYR A 55 -8.75 -16.36 -25.91
C TYR A 55 -8.31 -14.90 -26.09
N TYR A 56 -7.12 -14.58 -25.58
CA TYR A 56 -6.59 -13.22 -25.53
C TYR A 56 -5.32 -13.11 -26.36
N VAL A 57 -5.26 -12.08 -27.20
CA VAL A 57 -4.11 -11.77 -28.06
C VAL A 57 -3.45 -10.50 -27.52
N ASN A 58 -2.14 -10.58 -27.28
CA ASN A 58 -1.31 -9.43 -26.95
C ASN A 58 -0.46 -9.06 -28.17
N HIS A 59 -0.86 -7.97 -28.83
CA HIS A 59 -0.18 -7.42 -30.00
C HIS A 59 1.15 -6.75 -29.66
N ASN A 60 1.35 -6.33 -28.41
CA ASN A 60 2.61 -5.72 -27.98
C ASN A 60 3.74 -6.75 -27.90
N THR A 61 3.42 -7.97 -27.46
CA THR A 61 4.37 -9.09 -27.34
C THR A 61 4.21 -10.16 -28.41
N GLN A 62 3.26 -9.97 -29.33
CA GLN A 62 2.90 -10.93 -30.39
C GLN A 62 2.61 -12.34 -29.82
N SER A 63 1.88 -12.41 -28.72
CA SER A 63 1.57 -13.66 -28.02
C SER A 63 0.07 -13.88 -27.86
N THR A 64 -0.34 -15.13 -27.72
CA THR A 64 -1.74 -15.53 -27.47
C THR A 64 -1.82 -16.39 -26.22
N GLN A 65 -2.86 -16.23 -25.42
CA GLN A 65 -3.09 -16.99 -24.19
C GLN A 65 -4.57 -17.28 -23.98
N LEU A 66 -4.89 -18.36 -23.25
CA LEU A 66 -6.27 -18.72 -22.91
C LEU A 66 -6.75 -17.98 -21.65
N GLU A 67 -5.82 -17.72 -20.74
CA GLU A 67 -6.06 -17.10 -19.45
C GLU A 67 -6.31 -15.59 -19.60
N ASP A 68 -7.31 -15.09 -18.87
CA ASP A 68 -7.64 -13.67 -18.87
C ASP A 68 -6.50 -12.85 -18.21
N PRO A 69 -5.81 -11.97 -18.96
CA PRO A 69 -4.68 -11.21 -18.45
C PRO A 69 -5.07 -10.26 -17.31
N ARG A 70 -6.36 -9.89 -17.19
CA ARG A 70 -6.89 -9.08 -16.09
C ARG A 70 -6.84 -9.84 -14.77
N LEU A 71 -7.10 -11.15 -14.81
CA LEU A 71 -7.05 -12.02 -13.63
C LEU A 71 -5.61 -12.23 -13.20
N GLU A 72 -4.71 -12.50 -14.14
CA GLU A 72 -3.27 -12.62 -13.87
C GLU A 72 -2.72 -11.34 -13.24
N TRP A 73 -3.07 -10.18 -13.80
CA TRP A 73 -2.66 -8.89 -13.26
C TRP A 73 -3.17 -8.69 -11.83
N LYS A 74 -4.46 -8.95 -11.57
CA LYS A 74 -5.04 -8.85 -10.22
C LYS A 74 -4.36 -9.79 -9.24
N SER A 75 -4.11 -11.05 -9.64
CA SER A 75 -3.44 -12.05 -8.81
C SER A 75 -2.03 -11.61 -8.43
N LYS A 76 -1.24 -11.10 -9.39
CA LYS A 76 0.09 -10.56 -9.12
C LYS A 76 0.05 -9.36 -8.18
N GLN A 77 -0.92 -8.45 -8.34
CA GLN A 77 -1.08 -7.32 -7.42
C GLN A 77 -1.42 -7.79 -6.00
N GLU A 78 -2.30 -8.77 -5.87
CA GLU A 78 -2.66 -9.34 -4.57
C GLU A 78 -1.46 -10.02 -3.90
N GLU A 79 -0.67 -10.78 -4.66
CA GLU A 79 0.56 -11.42 -4.18
C GLU A 79 1.56 -10.38 -3.65
N MET A 80 1.84 -9.33 -4.42
CA MET A 80 2.73 -8.24 -3.97
C MET A 80 2.25 -7.59 -2.66
N LEU A 81 0.95 -7.37 -2.51
CA LEU A 81 0.38 -6.81 -1.28
C LEU A 81 0.51 -7.79 -0.11
N ARG A 82 0.32 -9.09 -0.34
CA ARG A 82 0.50 -10.13 0.69
C ARG A 82 1.95 -10.19 1.15
N GLU A 83 2.91 -10.16 0.24
CA GLU A 83 4.34 -10.12 0.58
C GLU A 83 4.69 -8.88 1.40
N TYR A 84 4.21 -7.71 0.99
CA TYR A 84 4.42 -6.48 1.74
C TYR A 84 3.84 -6.54 3.15
N LEU A 85 2.62 -7.06 3.30
CA LEU A 85 1.99 -7.24 4.61
C LEU A 85 2.78 -8.19 5.51
N CYS A 86 3.25 -9.30 4.96
CA CYS A 86 4.10 -10.26 5.69
C CYS A 86 5.37 -9.57 6.19
N SER A 87 6.10 -8.89 5.31
CA SER A 87 7.32 -8.16 5.69
C SER A 87 7.05 -7.05 6.72
N ALA A 88 5.93 -6.33 6.59
CA ALA A 88 5.53 -5.33 7.57
C ALA A 88 5.25 -5.93 8.96
N GLN A 89 4.71 -7.16 9.01
CA GLN A 89 4.48 -7.89 10.26
C GLN A 89 5.81 -8.32 10.89
N ASP A 90 6.72 -8.92 10.12
CA ASP A 90 8.03 -9.36 10.61
C ASP A 90 8.84 -8.19 11.17
N THR A 91 8.86 -7.07 10.44
CA THR A 91 9.56 -5.85 10.89
C THR A 91 8.93 -5.25 12.14
N LEU A 92 7.61 -5.34 12.30
CA LEU A 92 6.92 -4.91 13.50
C LEU A 92 7.29 -5.81 14.68
N GLU A 93 7.32 -7.13 14.49
CA GLU A 93 7.64 -8.08 15.54
C GLU A 93 9.09 -7.90 16.01
N ALA A 94 10.06 -7.83 15.10
CA ALA A 94 11.44 -7.52 15.42
C ALA A 94 11.59 -6.20 16.21
N LYS A 95 10.80 -5.18 15.87
CA LYS A 95 10.79 -3.91 16.61
C LYS A 95 10.25 -4.07 18.03
N LYS A 96 9.23 -4.90 18.25
CA LYS A 96 8.72 -5.19 19.59
C LYS A 96 9.74 -5.93 20.44
N GLU A 97 10.44 -6.91 19.85
CA GLU A 97 11.51 -7.62 20.55
C GLU A 97 12.63 -6.67 20.98
N ILE A 98 13.09 -5.82 20.07
CA ILE A 98 14.09 -4.79 20.37
C ILE A 98 13.60 -3.85 21.47
N PHE A 99 12.34 -3.42 21.41
CA PHE A 99 11.75 -2.56 22.42
C PHE A 99 11.72 -3.23 23.80
N ASN A 100 11.35 -4.50 23.87
CA ASN A 100 11.33 -5.27 25.11
C ASN A 100 12.74 -5.37 25.71
N VAL A 101 13.73 -5.74 24.90
CA VAL A 101 15.14 -5.81 25.32
C VAL A 101 15.62 -4.45 25.85
N LYS A 102 15.28 -3.35 25.17
CA LYS A 102 15.65 -1.99 25.62
C LYS A 102 14.98 -1.64 26.95
N THR A 103 13.72 -2.01 27.13
CA THR A 103 12.99 -1.80 28.39
C THR A 103 13.65 -2.55 29.53
N GLN A 104 13.97 -3.84 29.33
CA GLN A 104 14.66 -4.66 30.32
C GLN A 104 16.04 -4.09 30.68
N ARG A 105 16.85 -3.71 29.68
CA ARG A 105 18.18 -3.13 29.90
C ARG A 105 18.11 -1.80 30.64
N LEU A 106 17.11 -0.97 30.34
CA LEU A 106 16.91 0.30 31.03
C LEU A 106 16.56 0.09 32.50
N HIS A 107 15.70 -0.89 32.80
CA HIS A 107 15.35 -1.23 34.18
C HIS A 107 16.59 -1.63 34.99
N LEU A 108 17.39 -2.55 34.46
CA LEU A 108 18.62 -3.00 35.11
C LEU A 108 19.59 -1.85 35.35
N ALA A 109 19.80 -0.99 34.35
CA ALA A 109 20.66 0.18 34.50
C ALA A 109 20.15 1.15 35.58
N GLN A 110 18.84 1.32 35.70
CA GLN A 110 18.22 2.16 36.72
C GLN A 110 18.43 1.56 38.12
N GLU A 111 18.27 0.25 38.27
CA GLU A 111 18.50 -0.47 39.52
C GLU A 111 19.96 -0.34 39.97
N GLU A 112 20.91 -0.60 39.07
CA GLU A 112 22.35 -0.46 39.34
C GLU A 112 22.70 0.98 39.74
N TYR A 113 22.19 1.97 39.00
CA TYR A 113 22.40 3.38 39.32
C TYR A 113 21.86 3.75 40.71
N ASN A 114 20.63 3.34 41.02
CA ASN A 114 20.00 3.60 42.31
C ASN A 114 20.79 2.95 43.46
N HIS A 115 21.26 1.72 43.26
CA HIS A 115 22.06 1.00 44.25
C HIS A 115 23.39 1.70 44.53
N LEU A 116 24.13 2.07 43.48
CA LEU A 116 25.41 2.78 43.62
C LEU A 116 25.23 4.14 44.32
N ASN A 117 24.16 4.86 44.00
CA ASN A 117 23.85 6.13 44.67
C ASN A 117 23.53 5.94 46.16
N ALA A 118 22.79 4.89 46.53
CA ALA A 118 22.50 4.59 47.92
C ALA A 118 23.78 4.25 48.72
N LEU A 119 24.69 3.47 48.13
CA LEU A 119 25.99 3.16 48.73
C LEU A 119 26.90 4.41 48.84
N ALA A 120 26.83 5.32 47.89
CA ALA A 120 27.58 6.57 47.96
C ALA A 120 27.06 7.45 49.11
N ALA A 121 25.73 7.59 49.23
CA ALA A 121 25.09 8.38 50.28
C ALA A 121 25.42 7.85 51.69
N SER A 122 25.50 6.53 51.87
CA SER A 122 25.84 5.92 53.17
C SER A 122 27.33 6.05 53.55
N ARG A 123 28.23 6.28 52.58
CA ARG A 123 29.66 6.53 52.85
C ARG A 123 29.97 7.99 53.22
N THR A 124 29.09 8.91 52.87
CA THR A 124 29.25 10.36 53.10
C THR A 124 28.60 10.86 54.39
N SER A 125 27.91 9.98 55.13
CA SER A 125 27.27 10.27 56.42
C SER A 125 27.98 9.59 57.57
#